data_AF-A0A5C8VAQ9-F1
#
_entry.id   AF-A0A5C8VAQ9-F1
#
_cell.length_a   1.000
_cell.length_b   1.000
_cell.length_c   1.000
_cell.angle_alpha   90.00
_cell.angle_beta   90.00
_cell.angle_gamma   90.00
#
_symmetry.space_group_name_H-M   'P 1'
#
loop_
_entity.id
_entity.type
_entity.pdbx_description
1 polymer ?
#
loop_
_entity_poly.entity_id
_entity_poly.type
_entity_poly.pdbx_seq_one_letter_code
_entity_poly.pdbx_strand_id
1 'polypeptide(L)'
;MSANWKLVKDDLDWSLNTGEDVKGRAELKEAFNKDDAKYVGSAIEAYKMGQRDNHKLSNISRCAQEDDKRLYNMGRKLIGLKAL
;
A
#
# COMPACT_ATOMS: atom_id res chain seq x y z
N MET A 1 -11.63 15.06 8.18
CA MET A 1 -10.83 14.02 8.87
C MET A 1 -9.58 13.77 8.04
N SER A 2 -8.39 13.87 8.65
CA SER A 2 -7.08 13.74 7.97
C SER A 2 -6.71 12.29 7.66
N ALA A 3 -5.75 12.08 6.74
CA ALA A 3 -5.22 10.76 6.41
C ALA A 3 -4.49 10.14 7.62
N ASN A 4 -4.78 8.88 7.95
CA ASN A 4 -4.12 8.20 9.07
C ASN A 4 -3.01 7.26 8.56
N TRP A 5 -1.82 7.83 8.41
CA TRP A 5 -0.61 7.15 7.97
C TRP A 5 -0.19 5.95 8.82
N LYS A 6 -0.46 5.99 10.13
CA LYS A 6 -0.11 4.88 11.03
C LYS A 6 -0.96 3.65 10.70
N LEU A 7 -2.27 3.84 10.59
CA LEU A 7 -3.19 2.76 10.22
C LEU A 7 -2.89 2.20 8.83
N VAL A 8 -2.61 3.06 7.83
CA VAL A 8 -2.25 2.58 6.49
C VAL A 8 -0.96 1.77 6.49
N LYS A 9 0.03 2.15 7.30
CA LYS A 9 1.25 1.37 7.47
C LYS A 9 0.95 -0.02 8.02
N ASP A 10 0.19 -0.10 9.10
CA ASP A 10 -0.13 -1.36 9.77
C ASP A 10 -0.97 -2.28 8.84
N ASP A 11 -1.91 -1.70 8.09
CA ASP A 11 -2.71 -2.41 7.10
C ASP A 11 -1.87 -2.93 5.92
N LEU A 12 -0.96 -2.10 5.39
CA LEU A 12 -0.04 -2.51 4.33
C LEU A 12 0.91 -3.61 4.81
N ASP A 13 1.46 -3.47 6.01
CA ASP A 13 2.35 -4.47 6.60
C ASP A 13 1.64 -5.82 6.74
N TRP A 14 0.40 -5.80 7.24
CA TRP A 14 -0.41 -7.02 7.32
C TRP A 14 -0.64 -7.65 5.93
N SER A 15 -1.04 -6.86 4.94
CA SER A 15 -1.27 -7.36 3.57
C SER A 15 0.01 -7.88 2.88
N LEU A 16 1.17 -7.29 3.17
CA LEU A 16 2.44 -7.60 2.52
C LEU A 16 3.19 -8.75 3.19
N ASN A 17 3.17 -8.81 4.52
CA ASN A 17 4.04 -9.68 5.32
C ASN A 17 3.27 -10.77 6.06
N THR A 18 2.12 -10.47 6.64
CA THR A 18 1.40 -11.38 7.54
C THR A 18 0.32 -12.21 6.84
N GLY A 19 -0.40 -11.62 5.89
CA GLY A 19 -1.50 -12.28 5.20
C GLY A 19 -1.02 -13.31 4.18
N GLU A 20 -1.04 -14.59 4.54
CA GLU A 20 -0.64 -15.68 3.65
C GLU A 20 -1.57 -15.80 2.42
N ASP A 21 -2.88 -15.57 2.59
CA ASP A 21 -3.92 -15.68 1.55
C ASP A 21 -4.50 -14.33 1.09
N VAL A 22 -3.77 -13.23 1.27
CA VAL A 22 -4.25 -11.93 0.79
C VAL A 22 -4.22 -11.91 -0.73
N LYS A 23 -5.40 -11.94 -1.33
CA LYS A 23 -5.58 -11.77 -2.78
C LYS A 23 -4.95 -10.44 -3.22
N GLY A 24 -4.18 -10.43 -4.29
CA GLY A 24 -3.47 -9.22 -4.73
C GLY A 24 -2.13 -8.96 -4.03
N ARG A 25 -1.70 -9.81 -3.08
CA ARG A 25 -0.41 -9.64 -2.37
C ARG A 25 0.79 -9.69 -3.32
N ALA A 26 0.79 -10.60 -4.29
CA ALA A 26 1.88 -10.72 -5.26
C ALA A 26 1.95 -9.47 -6.13
N GLU A 27 0.79 -8.99 -6.59
CA GLU A 27 0.61 -7.77 -7.38
C GLU A 27 1.00 -6.53 -6.57
N LEU A 28 0.70 -6.51 -5.27
CA LEU A 28 1.05 -5.43 -4.36
C LEU A 28 2.57 -5.35 -4.17
N LYS A 29 3.22 -6.51 -3.96
CA LYS A 29 4.69 -6.61 -3.89
C LYS A 29 5.33 -6.19 -5.21
N GLU A 30 4.81 -6.66 -6.33
CA GLU A 30 5.32 -6.30 -7.65
C GLU A 30 5.20 -4.80 -7.90
N ALA A 31 4.05 -4.18 -7.57
CA ALA A 31 3.82 -2.75 -7.74
C ALA A 31 4.84 -1.91 -6.95
N PHE A 32 5.13 -2.27 -5.69
CA PHE A 32 6.17 -1.60 -4.89
C PHE A 32 7.60 -1.90 -5.38
N ASN A 33 7.82 -2.99 -6.11
CA ASN A 33 9.12 -3.34 -6.68
C ASN A 33 9.48 -2.55 -7.95
N LYS A 34 8.53 -1.86 -8.59
CA LYS A 34 8.75 -1.12 -9.85
C LYS A 34 9.65 0.13 -9.75
N ASP A 35 10.19 0.43 -8.57
CA ASP A 35 11.17 1.52 -8.33
C ASP A 35 10.71 2.91 -8.84
N ASP A 36 9.40 3.13 -8.95
CA ASP A 36 8.84 4.41 -9.41
C ASP A 36 7.49 4.69 -8.72
N ALA A 37 7.40 5.86 -8.06
CA ALA A 37 6.21 6.27 -7.32
C ALA A 37 4.95 6.41 -8.20
N LYS A 38 5.09 6.55 -9.53
CA LYS A 38 3.94 6.55 -10.45
C LYS A 38 3.11 5.25 -10.41
N TYR A 39 3.70 4.15 -9.91
CA TYR A 39 3.01 2.87 -9.74
C TYR A 39 2.22 2.75 -8.43
N VAL A 40 2.13 3.82 -7.64
CA VAL A 40 1.26 3.88 -6.45
C VAL A 40 -0.20 3.54 -6.79
N GLY A 41 -0.70 3.94 -7.96
CA GLY A 41 -2.03 3.57 -8.42
C GLY A 41 -2.19 2.06 -8.58
N SER A 42 -1.19 1.39 -9.18
CA SER A 42 -1.15 -0.07 -9.28
C SER A 42 -1.10 -0.74 -7.91
N ALA A 43 -0.37 -0.17 -6.95
CA ALA A 43 -0.34 -0.68 -5.58
C ALA A 43 -1.71 -0.54 -4.89
N ILE A 44 -2.44 0.55 -5.12
CA ILE A 44 -3.80 0.73 -4.57
C ILE A 44 -4.77 -0.28 -5.20
N GLU A 45 -4.70 -0.51 -6.51
CA GLU A 45 -5.54 -1.50 -7.18
C GLU A 45 -5.27 -2.92 -6.66
N ALA A 46 -3.99 -3.29 -6.49
CA ALA A 46 -3.62 -4.56 -5.88
C ALA A 46 -4.10 -4.68 -4.43
N TYR A 47 -4.01 -3.59 -3.65
CA TYR A 47 -4.52 -3.55 -2.28
C TYR A 47 -6.04 -3.74 -2.22
N LYS A 48 -6.79 -3.17 -3.18
CA LYS A 48 -8.24 -3.37 -3.30
C LYS A 48 -8.64 -4.82 -3.58
N MET A 49 -7.79 -5.60 -4.24
CA MET A 49 -8.10 -7.01 -4.52
C MET A 49 -8.20 -7.85 -3.23
N GLY A 50 -7.41 -7.51 -2.21
CA GLY A 50 -7.34 -8.20 -0.93
C GLY A 50 -8.15 -7.57 0.19
N GLN A 51 -8.59 -6.31 0.02
CA GLN A 51 -9.25 -5.53 1.05
C GLN A 51 -10.72 -5.24 0.70
N ARG A 52 -11.65 -5.72 1.55
CA ARG A 52 -13.09 -5.45 1.44
C ARG A 52 -13.58 -4.35 2.39
N ASP A 53 -12.75 -3.94 3.34
CA ASP A 53 -13.08 -2.88 4.29
C ASP A 53 -12.99 -1.50 3.62
N ASN A 54 -14.15 -0.86 3.45
CA ASN A 54 -14.27 0.46 2.83
C ASN A 54 -13.54 1.57 3.59
N HIS A 55 -13.38 1.46 4.92
CA HIS A 55 -12.63 2.44 5.70
C HIS A 55 -11.14 2.35 5.39
N LYS A 56 -10.61 1.12 5.31
CA LYS A 56 -9.20 0.89 4.93
C LYS A 56 -8.92 1.36 3.50
N LEU A 57 -9.82 1.06 2.56
CA LEU A 57 -9.73 1.55 1.17
C LEU A 57 -9.79 3.08 1.06
N SER A 58 -10.65 3.71 1.85
CA SER A 58 -10.75 5.17 1.90
C SER A 58 -9.50 5.80 2.51
N ASN A 59 -8.93 5.19 3.54
CA ASN A 59 -7.76 5.72 4.24
C ASN A 59 -6.49 5.63 3.38
N ILE A 60 -6.27 4.50 2.68
CA ILE A 60 -5.15 4.36 1.75
C ILE A 60 -5.28 5.33 0.57
N SER A 61 -6.49 5.49 0.02
CA SER A 61 -6.73 6.42 -1.09
C SER A 61 -6.48 7.88 -0.66
N ARG A 62 -6.88 8.26 0.56
CA ARG A 62 -6.57 9.58 1.12
C ARG A 62 -5.07 9.78 1.34
N CYS A 63 -4.35 8.79 1.87
CA CYS A 63 -2.89 8.88 2.01
C CYS A 63 -2.22 9.05 0.64
N ALA A 64 -2.68 8.33 -0.39
CA ALA A 64 -2.18 8.48 -1.74
C ALA A 64 -2.46 9.85 -2.34
N GLN A 65 -3.61 10.45 -2.05
CA GLN A 65 -3.94 11.81 -2.48
C GLN A 65 -3.13 12.88 -1.75
N GLU A 66 -2.78 12.63 -0.48
CA GLU A 66 -1.99 13.57 0.33
C GLU A 66 -0.50 13.53 -0.06
N ASP A 67 0.08 12.34 -0.19
CA ASP A 67 1.48 12.15 -0.59
C ASP A 67 1.69 10.73 -1.15
N ASP A 68 1.53 10.59 -2.46
CA ASP A 68 1.66 9.33 -3.17
C ASP A 68 3.08 8.74 -3.06
N LYS A 69 4.11 9.58 -3.13
CA LYS A 69 5.51 9.20 -2.97
C LYS A 69 5.77 8.63 -1.57
N ARG A 70 5.24 9.24 -0.51
CA ARG A 70 5.36 8.74 0.86
C ARG A 70 4.67 7.40 1.03
N LEU A 71 3.48 7.22 0.47
CA LEU A 71 2.78 5.94 0.49
C LEU A 71 3.60 4.85 -0.22
N TYR A 72 4.12 5.16 -1.40
CA TYR A 72 4.94 4.24 -2.17
C TYR A 72 6.22 3.83 -1.42
N ASN A 73 6.94 4.82 -0.87
CA ASN A 73 8.14 4.59 -0.08
C ASN A 73 7.87 3.82 1.22
N MET A 74 6.70 3.98 1.82
CA MET A 74 6.28 3.19 2.96
C MET A 74 6.11 1.72 2.57
N GLY A 75 5.36 1.43 1.52
CA GLY A 75 5.18 0.05 1.02
C GLY A 75 6.51 -0.62 0.68
N ARG A 76 7.43 0.11 0.02
CA ARG A 76 8.79 -0.36 -0.28
C ARG A 76 9.57 -0.75 0.96
N LYS A 77 9.57 0.11 1.99
CA LYS A 77 10.25 -0.19 3.26
C LYS A 77 9.69 -1.45 3.93
N LEU A 78 8.37 -1.68 3.86
CA LEU A 78 7.72 -2.85 4.46
C LEU A 78 8.14 -4.17 3.80
N ILE A 79 8.53 -4.15 2.52
CA ILE A 79 9.07 -5.32 1.81
C ILE A 79 10.60 -5.34 1.71
N GLY A 80 11.28 -4.52 2.51
CA GLY A 80 12.75 -4.49 2.58
C GLY A 80 13.44 -3.77 1.41
N LEU A 81 12.70 -3.03 0.59
CA LEU A 81 13.26 -2.22 -0.50
C LEU A 81 13.65 -0.81 -0.01
N LYS A 82 14.65 -0.23 -0.69
CA LYS A 82 15.11 1.13 -0.42
C LYS A 82 14.06 2.15 -0.87
N ALA A 83 13.83 3.20 -0.08
CA ALA A 83 12.97 4.31 -0.50
C ALA A 83 13.58 5.05 -1.71
N LEU A 84 12.72 5.56 -2.58
CA LEU A 84 13.03 6.43 -3.71
C LEU A 84 13.17 7.89 -3.30
#